data_AF-A0A9R0TIA3-F1
#
_entry.id   AF-A0A9R0TIA3-F1
#
_cell.length_a   1.000
_cell.length_b   1.000
_cell.length_c   1.000
_cell.angle_alpha   90.00
_cell.angle_beta   90.00
_cell.angle_gamma   90.00
#
_symmetry.space_group_name_H-M   'P 1'
#
loop_
_entity.id
_entity.type
_entity.pdbx_description
1 polymer ?
#
loop_
_entity_poly.entity_id
_entity_poly.type
_entity_poly.pdbx_seq_one_letter_code
_entity_poly.pdbx_strand_id
1 'polypeptide(L)'
;MVGSEEFAAQMYDALARRRGVVAQVLTKDELREFWEQLSDPGFDAKLQTFFDMVDKNADGRITEEELKEVLTLTASANKLTKILERVDEYTALIMEELDPDQLGYIELATLESLLLLPPSQAPTSLVAHSSNISQLISQRLVPARDANPLRRGLTAARYFLEDNWKRVWVMSLWLSINAGLFAWKFYAYRRHPTFDVMGYCVCVAKGGAETTKFNMALILLPVCRNTLTWLRSRTSLGAAVPFNDNINFHKVVAGGVAVGVALHGVTHLTCDFPRLLHASDEAYEPMKRYFGQTRVPDYWWFVRGVEGVTGVLMVVLMAVAYTLAHPRFRRSKLGAGNPLKRLSGFNMFWYSHHLFVVVYVALVVHGVCLYINRTWYKQTTWMYLAVPVLLYAGERLLRALRSHGLTTVRIEKVAVYPGNVIAIHMSKPHGFRYRSGQYIYVNCGEVSPFEWHPFTITSAPGDDYLSMHIRCRGDWTSRFRAIFSQICRPPLAGQSGLLRADFTSMVEHNANAK
;
A
#
# COMPACT_ATOMS: atom_id res chain seq x y z
N MET A 1 -24.70 -0.69 5.14
CA MET A 1 -25.41 0.32 4.33
C MET A 1 -26.83 0.37 4.88
N VAL A 2 -27.42 1.54 5.07
CA VAL A 2 -28.84 1.63 5.50
C VAL A 2 -29.68 1.27 4.27
N GLY A 3 -30.73 0.45 4.40
CA GLY A 3 -31.62 0.02 3.31
C GLY A 3 -31.12 -1.13 2.42
N SER A 4 -29.90 -1.64 2.58
CA SER A 4 -29.43 -2.78 1.76
C SER A 4 -30.04 -4.11 2.19
N GLU A 5 -30.48 -4.23 3.45
CA GLU A 5 -31.17 -5.42 3.95
C GLU A 5 -32.61 -5.49 3.43
N GLU A 6 -33.31 -4.35 3.40
CA GLU A 6 -34.66 -4.23 2.81
C GLU A 6 -34.62 -4.52 1.30
N PHE A 7 -33.67 -3.92 0.57
CA PHE A 7 -33.51 -4.22 -0.86
C PHE A 7 -33.16 -5.70 -1.11
N ALA A 8 -32.28 -6.28 -0.30
CA ALA A 8 -31.94 -7.71 -0.43
C ALA A 8 -33.13 -8.61 -0.11
N ALA A 9 -33.97 -8.25 0.86
CA ALA A 9 -35.21 -8.95 1.18
C ALA A 9 -36.19 -8.86 0.00
N GLN A 10 -36.37 -7.69 -0.60
CA GLN A 10 -37.26 -7.54 -1.76
C GLN A 10 -36.79 -8.31 -2.99
N MET A 11 -35.47 -8.30 -3.25
CA MET A 11 -34.88 -9.09 -4.33
C MET A 11 -35.04 -10.59 -4.07
N TYR A 12 -34.89 -11.03 -2.82
CA TYR A 12 -35.16 -12.41 -2.43
C TYR A 12 -36.64 -12.77 -2.64
N ASP A 13 -37.56 -11.95 -2.13
CA ASP A 13 -39.00 -12.21 -2.22
C ASP A 13 -39.46 -12.25 -3.68
N ALA A 14 -38.95 -11.36 -4.53
CA ALA A 14 -39.23 -11.37 -5.97
C ALA A 14 -38.82 -12.70 -6.65
N LEU A 15 -37.60 -13.15 -6.37
CA LEU A 15 -37.06 -14.39 -6.95
C LEU A 15 -37.74 -15.65 -6.38
N ALA A 16 -38.14 -15.60 -5.10
CA ALA A 16 -38.79 -16.70 -4.39
C ALA A 16 -40.27 -16.83 -4.76
N ARG A 17 -41.03 -15.72 -4.82
CA ARG A 17 -42.46 -15.69 -5.16
C ARG A 17 -42.74 -16.38 -6.49
N ARG A 18 -41.98 -16.03 -7.52
CA ARG A 18 -42.13 -16.59 -8.86
C ARG A 18 -41.92 -18.11 -8.93
N ARG A 19 -41.11 -18.65 -8.02
CA ARG A 19 -40.78 -20.08 -7.96
C ARG A 19 -41.59 -20.83 -6.91
N GLY A 20 -42.54 -20.16 -6.24
CA GLY A 20 -43.34 -20.76 -5.17
C GLY A 20 -42.51 -21.17 -3.94
N VAL A 21 -41.34 -20.58 -3.74
CA VAL A 21 -40.46 -20.91 -2.62
C VAL A 21 -40.97 -20.18 -1.37
N VAL A 22 -41.59 -20.94 -0.46
CA VAL A 22 -42.12 -20.41 0.82
C VAL A 22 -41.12 -20.61 1.97
N ALA A 23 -40.03 -21.34 1.74
CA ALA A 23 -39.03 -21.63 2.75
C ALA A 23 -38.17 -20.39 3.09
N GLN A 24 -37.87 -20.20 4.38
CA GLN A 24 -36.94 -19.15 4.85
C GLN A 24 -35.46 -19.49 4.62
N VAL A 25 -35.16 -20.67 4.05
CA VAL A 25 -33.80 -21.15 3.82
C VAL A 25 -33.73 -21.70 2.39
N LEU A 26 -32.78 -21.19 1.61
CA LEU A 26 -32.52 -21.68 0.25
C LEU A 26 -31.65 -22.94 0.28
N THR A 27 -32.04 -23.92 -0.51
CA THR A 27 -31.16 -25.00 -0.93
C THR A 27 -30.09 -24.49 -1.90
N LYS A 28 -29.02 -25.27 -2.07
CA LYS A 28 -27.92 -24.92 -2.99
C LYS A 28 -28.40 -24.79 -4.44
N ASP A 29 -29.39 -25.58 -4.82
CA ASP A 29 -29.93 -25.60 -6.18
C ASP A 29 -30.83 -24.39 -6.43
N GLU A 30 -31.70 -24.02 -5.49
CA GLU A 30 -32.50 -22.78 -5.57
C GLU A 30 -31.60 -21.53 -5.61
N LEU A 31 -30.54 -21.48 -4.79
CA LEU A 31 -29.57 -20.38 -4.83
C LEU A 31 -28.86 -20.30 -6.19
N ARG A 32 -28.55 -21.45 -6.80
CA ARG A 32 -27.93 -21.50 -8.12
C ARG A 32 -28.86 -20.94 -9.20
N GLU A 33 -30.14 -21.28 -9.16
CA GLU A 33 -31.14 -20.75 -10.09
C GLU A 33 -31.31 -19.23 -9.95
N PHE A 34 -31.36 -18.74 -8.71
CA PHE A 34 -31.44 -17.29 -8.43
C PHE A 34 -30.21 -16.58 -9.00
N TRP A 35 -29.03 -17.19 -8.83
CA TRP A 35 -27.78 -16.68 -9.35
C TRP A 35 -27.71 -16.69 -10.87
N GLU A 36 -28.21 -17.73 -11.54
CA GLU A 36 -28.25 -17.84 -13.00
C GLU A 36 -29.12 -16.72 -13.59
N GLN A 37 -30.29 -16.43 -13.01
CA GLN A 37 -31.15 -15.31 -13.44
C GLN A 37 -30.50 -13.94 -13.20
N LEU A 38 -29.93 -13.71 -12.02
CA LEU A 38 -29.26 -12.43 -11.71
C LEU A 38 -27.99 -12.20 -12.54
N SER A 39 -27.35 -13.28 -12.99
CA SER A 39 -26.14 -13.23 -13.81
C SER A 39 -26.42 -13.17 -15.31
N ASP A 40 -27.67 -13.33 -15.73
CA ASP A 40 -28.06 -13.27 -17.13
C ASP A 40 -27.78 -11.86 -17.69
N PRO A 41 -26.94 -11.72 -18.73
CA PRO A 41 -26.66 -10.42 -19.32
C PRO A 41 -27.84 -9.88 -20.14
N GLY A 42 -28.80 -10.73 -20.50
CA GLY A 42 -29.98 -10.42 -21.31
C GLY A 42 -30.80 -9.28 -20.72
N PHE A 43 -31.22 -8.38 -21.61
CA PHE A 43 -32.03 -7.22 -21.22
C PHE A 43 -33.38 -7.67 -20.63
N ASP A 44 -34.04 -8.62 -21.29
CA ASP A 44 -35.34 -9.17 -20.89
C ASP A 44 -35.28 -9.82 -19.49
N ALA A 45 -34.22 -10.58 -19.19
CA ALA A 45 -34.03 -11.19 -17.88
C ALA A 45 -33.88 -10.15 -16.75
N LYS A 46 -33.18 -9.04 -17.02
CA LYS A 46 -33.00 -7.95 -16.06
C LYS A 46 -34.27 -7.13 -15.88
N LEU A 47 -34.97 -6.86 -16.98
CA LEU A 47 -36.23 -6.12 -16.95
C LEU A 47 -37.29 -6.91 -16.21
N GLN A 48 -37.41 -8.20 -16.48
CA GLN A 48 -38.29 -9.10 -15.74
C GLN A 48 -37.93 -9.14 -14.25
N THR A 49 -36.65 -9.21 -13.90
CA THR A 49 -36.22 -9.21 -12.49
C THR A 49 -36.56 -7.89 -11.80
N PHE A 50 -36.47 -6.76 -12.50
CA PHE A 50 -36.91 -5.47 -11.98
C PHE A 50 -38.44 -5.44 -11.83
N PHE A 51 -39.18 -5.91 -12.83
CA PHE A 51 -40.64 -5.98 -12.80
C PHE A 51 -41.14 -6.83 -11.63
N ASP A 52 -40.62 -8.05 -11.48
CA ASP A 52 -40.94 -8.99 -10.38
C ASP A 52 -40.62 -8.40 -8.98
N MET A 53 -39.69 -7.43 -8.91
CA MET A 53 -39.33 -6.74 -7.67
C MET A 53 -40.32 -5.63 -7.32
N VAL A 54 -40.92 -4.99 -8.33
CA VAL A 54 -41.89 -3.91 -8.18
C VAL A 54 -43.30 -4.45 -7.98
N ASP A 55 -43.72 -5.39 -8.81
CA ASP A 55 -45.00 -6.11 -8.70
C ASP A 55 -44.99 -6.97 -7.42
N LYS A 56 -45.71 -6.52 -6.38
CA LYS A 56 -45.75 -7.18 -5.07
C LYS A 56 -46.79 -8.28 -5.02
N ASN A 57 -47.89 -8.09 -5.74
CA ASN A 57 -49.05 -8.97 -5.71
C ASN A 57 -49.01 -10.07 -6.80
N ALA A 58 -48.01 -10.00 -7.70
CA ALA A 58 -47.76 -10.91 -8.82
C ALA A 58 -48.93 -10.97 -9.83
N ASP A 59 -49.67 -9.87 -9.98
CA ASP A 59 -50.79 -9.76 -10.93
C ASP A 59 -50.34 -9.34 -12.34
N GLY A 60 -49.04 -9.07 -12.54
CA GLY A 60 -48.47 -8.67 -13.82
C GLY A 60 -48.67 -7.19 -14.13
N ARG A 61 -49.03 -6.38 -13.13
CA ARG A 61 -49.29 -4.95 -13.26
C ARG A 61 -48.53 -4.20 -12.17
N ILE A 62 -48.04 -3.00 -12.49
CA ILE A 62 -47.40 -2.11 -11.51
C ILE A 62 -48.33 -0.95 -11.24
N THR A 63 -48.87 -0.90 -10.03
CA THR A 63 -49.70 0.22 -9.57
C THR A 63 -48.86 1.43 -9.15
N GLU A 64 -49.49 2.60 -9.06
CA GLU A 64 -48.84 3.83 -8.58
C GLU A 64 -48.27 3.63 -7.16
N GLU A 65 -49.01 2.92 -6.30
CA GLU A 65 -48.61 2.62 -4.94
C GLU A 65 -47.36 1.73 -4.87
N GLU A 66 -47.31 0.67 -5.68
CA GLU A 66 -46.15 -0.25 -5.75
C GLU A 66 -44.91 0.46 -6.31
N LEU A 67 -45.10 1.29 -7.33
CA LEU A 67 -44.03 2.10 -7.90
C LEU A 67 -43.46 3.09 -6.87
N LYS A 68 -44.34 3.79 -6.14
CA LYS A 68 -43.96 4.70 -5.07
C LYS A 68 -43.19 4.01 -3.95
N GLU A 69 -43.61 2.81 -3.55
CA GLU A 69 -42.93 2.01 -2.54
C GLU A 69 -41.48 1.68 -2.97
N VAL A 70 -41.29 1.18 -4.19
CA VAL A 70 -39.94 0.84 -4.69
C VAL A 70 -39.07 2.08 -4.86
N LEU A 71 -39.60 3.20 -5.34
CA LEU A 71 -38.86 4.46 -5.43
C LEU A 71 -38.41 4.95 -4.06
N THR A 72 -39.28 4.86 -3.06
CA THR A 72 -38.97 5.23 -1.66
C THR A 72 -37.85 4.36 -1.10
N LEU A 73 -37.92 3.05 -1.31
CA LEU A 73 -36.91 2.10 -0.84
C LEU A 73 -35.57 2.30 -1.55
N THR A 74 -35.59 2.50 -2.87
CA THR A 74 -34.38 2.74 -3.67
C THR A 74 -33.72 4.07 -3.28
N ALA A 75 -34.51 5.12 -3.08
CA ALA A 75 -34.00 6.41 -2.65
C ALA A 75 -33.45 6.36 -1.22
N SER A 76 -34.09 5.63 -0.31
CA SER A 76 -33.62 5.39 1.06
C SER A 76 -32.29 4.61 1.08
N ALA A 77 -32.20 3.51 0.34
CA ALA A 77 -31.00 2.69 0.23
C ALA A 77 -29.79 3.47 -0.31
N ASN A 78 -30.04 4.41 -1.24
CA ASN A 78 -29.02 5.24 -1.87
C ASN A 78 -28.82 6.61 -1.19
N LYS A 79 -29.55 6.91 -0.10
CA LYS A 79 -29.52 8.20 0.61
C LYS A 79 -29.85 9.41 -0.27
N LEU A 80 -30.78 9.25 -1.19
CA LEU A 80 -31.24 10.29 -2.11
C LEU A 80 -32.40 11.07 -1.48
N THR A 81 -32.08 11.93 -0.50
CA THR A 81 -33.07 12.68 0.30
C THR A 81 -34.00 13.54 -0.55
N LYS A 82 -33.51 14.12 -1.65
CA LYS A 82 -34.32 14.94 -2.57
C LYS A 82 -35.40 14.14 -3.31
N ILE A 83 -35.15 12.86 -3.58
CA ILE A 83 -36.14 11.99 -4.24
C ILE A 83 -37.20 11.57 -3.22
N LEU A 84 -36.78 11.28 -1.98
CA LEU A 84 -37.72 10.98 -0.89
C LEU A 84 -38.68 12.13 -0.58
N GLU A 85 -38.19 13.37 -0.61
CA GLU A 85 -39.01 14.57 -0.37
C GLU A 85 -40.08 14.81 -1.44
N ARG A 86 -39.92 14.24 -2.64
CA ARG A 86 -40.79 14.46 -3.81
C ARG A 86 -41.22 13.17 -4.47
N VAL A 87 -41.27 12.07 -3.71
CA VAL A 87 -41.51 10.74 -4.29
C VAL A 87 -42.89 10.67 -4.94
N ASP A 88 -43.87 11.38 -4.39
CA ASP A 88 -45.20 11.55 -4.95
C ASP A 88 -45.18 12.22 -6.34
N GLU A 89 -44.47 13.35 -6.46
CA GLU A 89 -44.32 14.06 -7.73
C GLU A 89 -43.63 13.18 -8.78
N TYR A 90 -42.58 12.46 -8.38
CA TYR A 90 -41.87 11.56 -9.30
C TYR A 90 -42.70 10.36 -9.71
N THR A 91 -43.50 9.79 -8.80
CA THR A 91 -44.36 8.64 -9.12
C THR A 91 -45.45 9.07 -10.10
N ALA A 92 -46.11 10.20 -9.84
CA ALA A 92 -47.14 10.76 -10.72
C ALA A 92 -46.59 11.04 -12.13
N LEU A 93 -45.40 11.63 -12.24
CA LEU A 93 -44.75 11.88 -13.54
C LEU A 93 -44.41 10.59 -14.29
N ILE A 94 -44.03 9.52 -13.58
CA ILE A 94 -43.74 8.23 -14.21
C ILE A 94 -45.03 7.55 -14.66
N MET A 95 -46.10 7.61 -13.86
CA MET A 95 -47.41 7.10 -14.25
C MET A 95 -48.00 7.86 -15.44
N GLU A 96 -47.86 9.19 -15.49
CA GLU A 96 -48.32 10.02 -16.61
C GLU A 96 -47.65 9.63 -17.95
N GLU A 97 -46.38 9.22 -17.90
CA GLU A 97 -45.63 8.80 -19.09
C GLU A 97 -45.82 7.31 -19.45
N LEU A 98 -46.00 6.43 -18.45
CA LEU A 98 -46.07 4.98 -18.64
C LEU A 98 -47.49 4.40 -18.67
N ASP A 99 -48.49 5.19 -18.30
CA ASP A 99 -49.92 4.88 -18.37
C ASP A 99 -50.69 5.99 -19.08
N PRO A 100 -50.44 6.20 -20.39
CA PRO A 100 -51.04 7.29 -21.17
C PRO A 100 -52.57 7.16 -21.28
N ASP A 101 -53.10 5.95 -21.11
CA ASP A 101 -54.54 5.64 -21.18
C ASP A 101 -55.23 5.75 -19.81
N GLN A 102 -54.50 6.12 -18.74
CA GLN A 102 -54.99 6.30 -17.37
C GLN A 102 -55.71 5.06 -16.81
N LEU A 103 -55.15 3.87 -17.06
CA LEU A 103 -55.65 2.59 -16.56
C LEU A 103 -55.38 2.38 -15.06
N GLY A 104 -54.49 3.19 -14.46
CA GLY A 104 -54.07 3.12 -13.06
C GLY A 104 -52.94 2.11 -12.81
N TYR A 105 -52.35 1.54 -13.86
CA TYR A 105 -51.29 0.54 -13.74
C TYR A 105 -50.42 0.46 -15.01
N ILE A 106 -49.17 0.02 -14.83
CA ILE A 106 -48.19 -0.16 -15.91
C ILE A 106 -48.03 -1.66 -16.18
N GLU A 107 -48.22 -2.08 -17.42
CA GLU A 107 -47.97 -3.46 -17.86
C GLU A 107 -46.51 -3.66 -18.29
N LEU A 108 -46.00 -4.89 -18.13
CA LEU A 108 -44.64 -5.25 -18.54
C LEU A 108 -44.37 -4.94 -20.02
N ALA A 109 -45.35 -5.19 -20.90
CA ALA A 109 -45.23 -4.91 -22.33
C ALA A 109 -45.04 -3.40 -22.62
N THR A 110 -45.71 -2.53 -21.86
CA THR A 110 -45.55 -1.07 -21.99
C THR A 110 -44.16 -0.63 -21.53
N LEU A 111 -43.68 -1.19 -20.42
CA LEU A 111 -42.34 -0.94 -19.90
C LEU A 111 -41.23 -1.45 -20.85
N GLU A 112 -41.42 -2.64 -21.43
CA GLU A 112 -40.58 -3.21 -22.49
C GLU A 112 -40.53 -2.30 -23.70
N SER A 113 -41.69 -1.84 -24.19
CA SER A 113 -41.78 -0.97 -25.35
C SER A 113 -41.05 0.36 -25.14
N LEU A 114 -41.14 0.96 -23.94
CA LEU A 114 -40.51 2.24 -23.64
C LEU A 114 -38.98 2.13 -23.56
N LEU A 115 -38.48 1.03 -23.02
CA LEU A 115 -37.04 0.80 -22.88
C LEU A 115 -36.39 0.25 -24.16
N LEU A 116 -37.18 -0.30 -25.09
CA LEU A 116 -36.75 -0.83 -26.39
C LEU A 116 -37.00 0.13 -27.57
N LEU A 117 -37.64 1.29 -27.35
CA LEU A 117 -37.94 2.27 -28.39
C LEU A 117 -36.66 2.74 -29.14
N PRO A 118 -36.65 2.67 -30.49
CA PRO A 118 -35.59 3.27 -31.29
C PRO A 118 -35.59 4.81 -31.15
N PRO A 119 -34.41 5.48 -31.22
CA PRO A 119 -34.24 6.92 -30.97
C PRO A 119 -35.09 7.87 -31.83
N SER A 120 -35.76 7.37 -32.87
CA SER A 120 -36.48 8.16 -33.86
C SER A 120 -37.92 8.51 -33.48
N GLN A 121 -38.48 7.96 -32.39
CA GLN A 121 -39.91 8.16 -32.03
C GLN A 121 -40.17 8.57 -30.57
N ALA A 122 -39.13 8.80 -29.75
CA ALA A 122 -39.28 9.22 -28.35
C ALA A 122 -39.21 10.76 -28.18
N PRO A 123 -39.97 11.36 -27.22
CA PRO A 123 -39.94 12.80 -26.95
C PRO A 123 -38.53 13.33 -26.58
N THR A 124 -38.21 14.51 -27.11
CA THR A 124 -36.86 15.07 -27.31
C THR A 124 -36.06 15.41 -26.04
N SER A 125 -36.60 15.25 -24.82
CA SER A 125 -35.96 15.72 -23.58
C SER A 125 -35.11 14.65 -22.85
N LEU A 126 -35.37 13.35 -23.06
CA LEU A 126 -34.66 12.25 -22.36
C LEU A 126 -33.58 11.55 -23.22
N VAL A 127 -33.62 11.73 -24.55
CA VAL A 127 -32.86 10.94 -25.53
C VAL A 127 -31.35 11.25 -25.55
N ALA A 128 -30.94 12.49 -25.23
CA ALA A 128 -29.53 12.89 -25.36
C ALA A 128 -28.62 12.30 -24.26
N HIS A 129 -29.18 11.98 -23.08
CA HIS A 129 -28.37 11.58 -21.92
C HIS A 129 -28.38 10.06 -21.65
N SER A 130 -29.47 9.35 -21.94
CA SER A 130 -29.62 7.93 -21.59
C SER A 130 -28.95 6.98 -22.61
N SER A 131 -29.02 7.27 -23.90
CA SER A 131 -28.54 6.39 -24.99
C SER A 131 -27.01 6.27 -25.03
N ASN A 132 -26.29 7.38 -24.82
CA ASN A 132 -24.84 7.37 -24.71
C ASN A 132 -24.39 6.59 -23.46
N ILE A 133 -25.12 6.72 -22.34
CA ILE A 133 -24.76 6.09 -21.07
C ILE A 133 -25.08 4.59 -21.09
N SER A 134 -26.22 4.16 -21.66
CA SER A 134 -26.56 2.74 -21.77
C SER A 134 -25.64 1.99 -22.76
N GLN A 135 -25.25 2.61 -23.88
CA GLN A 135 -24.22 2.06 -24.78
C GLN A 135 -22.83 2.05 -24.12
N LEU A 136 -22.45 3.08 -23.35
CA LEU A 136 -21.18 3.13 -22.62
C LEU A 136 -21.10 2.14 -21.44
N ILE A 137 -22.21 1.85 -20.77
CA ILE A 137 -22.28 0.92 -19.62
C ILE A 137 -22.49 -0.53 -20.08
N SER A 138 -23.24 -0.76 -21.16
CA SER A 138 -23.49 -2.10 -21.73
C SER A 138 -22.31 -2.61 -22.56
N GLN A 139 -21.47 -1.72 -23.09
CA GLN A 139 -20.12 -2.08 -23.53
C GLN A 139 -19.23 -2.37 -22.30
N ARG A 140 -19.53 -3.47 -21.58
CA ARG A 140 -18.46 -4.23 -20.97
C ARG A 140 -17.50 -4.55 -22.10
N LEU A 141 -16.35 -3.86 -22.10
CA LEU A 141 -15.17 -4.23 -22.87
C LEU A 141 -14.81 -5.67 -22.48
N VAL A 142 -15.45 -6.66 -23.12
CA VAL A 142 -14.96 -8.03 -23.14
C VAL A 142 -13.57 -7.89 -23.73
N PRO A 143 -12.49 -8.19 -22.97
CA PRO A 143 -11.16 -8.09 -23.52
C PRO A 143 -11.14 -9.04 -24.71
N ALA A 144 -11.07 -8.50 -25.93
CA ALA A 144 -10.88 -9.28 -27.13
C ALA A 144 -9.54 -10.00 -26.95
N ARG A 145 -9.59 -11.25 -26.49
CA ARG A 145 -8.40 -12.06 -26.31
C ARG A 145 -7.91 -12.42 -27.70
N ASP A 146 -6.84 -11.77 -28.13
CA ASP A 146 -6.10 -12.19 -29.32
C ASP A 146 -5.75 -13.69 -29.19
N ALA A 147 -6.17 -14.48 -30.17
CA ALA A 147 -5.93 -15.92 -30.19
C ALA A 147 -4.44 -16.28 -30.32
N ASN A 148 -3.62 -15.35 -30.85
CA ASN A 148 -2.18 -15.56 -31.02
C ASN A 148 -1.42 -15.23 -29.72
N PRO A 149 -0.74 -16.21 -29.10
CA PRO A 149 0.00 -16.01 -27.85
C PRO A 149 1.17 -15.02 -27.98
N LEU A 150 1.83 -14.97 -29.14
CA LEU A 150 2.94 -14.03 -29.40
C LEU A 150 2.43 -12.59 -29.48
N ARG A 151 1.36 -12.37 -30.24
CA ARG A 151 0.75 -11.03 -30.39
C ARG A 151 0.21 -10.54 -29.05
N ARG A 152 -0.44 -11.43 -28.28
CA ARG A 152 -0.87 -11.15 -26.91
C ARG A 152 0.30 -10.81 -25.99
N GLY A 153 1.43 -11.52 -26.10
CA GLY A 153 2.64 -11.23 -25.33
C GLY A 153 3.23 -9.87 -25.66
N LEU A 154 3.35 -9.53 -26.95
CA LEU A 154 3.84 -8.24 -27.42
C LEU A 154 2.93 -7.08 -27.00
N THR A 155 1.62 -7.24 -27.18
CA THR A 155 0.63 -6.25 -26.76
C THR A 155 0.65 -6.04 -25.24
N ALA A 156 0.76 -7.12 -24.46
CA ALA A 156 0.90 -7.03 -23.01
C ALA A 156 2.23 -6.35 -22.58
N ALA A 157 3.33 -6.65 -23.26
CA ALA A 157 4.62 -6.00 -23.01
C ALA A 157 4.59 -4.51 -23.36
N ARG A 158 3.92 -4.15 -24.46
CA ARG A 158 3.70 -2.75 -24.86
C ARG A 158 2.90 -2.00 -23.81
N TYR A 159 1.75 -2.52 -23.39
CA TYR A 159 0.95 -1.88 -22.34
C TYR A 159 1.70 -1.79 -21.01
N PHE A 160 2.45 -2.84 -20.64
CA PHE A 160 3.31 -2.79 -19.47
C PHE A 160 4.35 -1.67 -19.56
N LEU A 161 5.00 -1.51 -20.73
CA LEU A 161 5.98 -0.47 -20.95
C LEU A 161 5.34 0.92 -20.94
N GLU A 162 4.21 1.13 -21.62
CA GLU A 162 3.47 2.39 -21.62
C GLU A 162 3.07 2.80 -20.19
N ASP A 163 2.55 1.87 -19.39
CA ASP A 163 2.14 2.12 -18.00
C ASP A 163 3.32 2.32 -17.03
N ASN A 164 4.47 1.69 -17.30
CA ASN A 164 5.58 1.62 -16.34
C ASN A 164 6.91 2.18 -16.87
N TRP A 165 6.92 2.93 -17.97
CA TRP A 165 8.16 3.39 -18.62
C TRP A 165 9.09 4.14 -17.66
N LYS A 166 8.55 4.97 -16.75
CA LYS A 166 9.34 5.69 -15.73
C LYS A 166 10.07 4.74 -14.78
N ARG A 167 9.41 3.63 -14.39
CA ARG A 167 10.01 2.61 -13.53
C ARG A 167 11.10 1.87 -14.28
N VAL A 168 10.84 1.46 -15.53
CA VAL A 168 11.81 0.78 -16.39
C VAL A 168 13.04 1.67 -16.60
N TRP A 169 12.85 2.95 -16.93
CA TRP A 169 13.92 3.93 -17.09
C TRP A 169 14.82 4.04 -15.86
N VAL A 170 14.24 4.29 -14.68
CA VAL A 170 15.00 4.42 -13.42
C VAL A 170 15.71 3.12 -13.05
N MET A 171 15.07 1.97 -13.28
CA MET A 171 15.66 0.66 -13.03
C MET A 171 16.85 0.37 -13.96
N SER A 172 16.71 0.66 -15.25
CA SER A 172 17.79 0.53 -16.23
C SER A 172 18.95 1.46 -15.90
N LEU A 173 18.69 2.72 -15.55
CA LEU A 173 19.72 3.67 -15.13
C LEU A 173 20.48 3.17 -13.89
N TRP A 174 19.77 2.70 -12.87
CA TRP A 174 20.37 2.16 -11.66
C TRP A 174 21.23 0.92 -11.93
N LEU A 175 20.75 -0.02 -12.77
CA LEU A 175 21.51 -1.20 -13.18
C LEU A 175 22.78 -0.82 -13.97
N SER A 176 22.66 0.12 -14.91
CA SER A 176 23.79 0.61 -15.71
C SER A 176 24.87 1.26 -14.85
N ILE A 177 24.50 2.06 -13.84
CA ILE A 177 25.46 2.66 -12.90
C ILE A 177 26.17 1.56 -12.10
N ASN A 178 25.44 0.57 -11.57
CA ASN A 178 26.04 -0.54 -10.84
C ASN A 178 27.01 -1.35 -11.71
N ALA A 179 26.61 -1.69 -12.94
CA ALA A 179 27.45 -2.41 -13.88
C ALA A 179 28.70 -1.61 -14.25
N GLY A 180 28.55 -0.30 -14.51
CA GLY A 180 29.66 0.60 -14.81
C GLY A 180 30.66 0.73 -13.65
N LEU A 181 30.17 0.91 -12.42
CA LEU A 181 31.02 0.99 -11.22
C LEU A 181 31.75 -0.32 -10.93
N PHE A 182 31.05 -1.46 -11.07
CA PHE A 182 31.65 -2.77 -10.93
C PHE A 182 32.75 -2.98 -11.97
N ALA A 183 32.46 -2.74 -13.25
CA ALA A 183 33.41 -2.88 -14.36
C ALA A 183 34.62 -1.96 -14.20
N TRP A 184 34.40 -0.70 -13.81
CA TRP A 184 35.48 0.25 -13.56
C TRP A 184 36.44 -0.24 -12.48
N LYS A 185 35.93 -0.68 -11.31
CA LYS A 185 36.80 -1.20 -10.25
C LYS A 185 37.42 -2.54 -10.59
N PHE A 186 36.69 -3.41 -11.26
CA PHE A 186 37.20 -4.69 -11.74
C PHE A 186 38.43 -4.47 -12.62
N TYR A 187 38.34 -3.56 -13.60
CA TYR A 187 39.44 -3.24 -14.50
C TYR A 187 40.59 -2.51 -13.80
N ALA A 188 40.28 -1.57 -12.90
CA ALA A 188 41.29 -0.87 -12.11
C ALA A 188 42.13 -1.84 -11.27
N TYR A 189 41.49 -2.83 -10.61
CA TYR A 189 42.19 -3.82 -9.80
C TYR A 189 42.85 -4.92 -10.60
N ARG A 190 42.45 -5.15 -11.86
CA ARG A 190 43.16 -6.07 -12.78
C ARG A 190 44.55 -5.56 -13.15
N ARG A 191 44.74 -4.23 -13.16
CA ARG A 191 46.04 -3.58 -13.40
C ARG A 191 46.80 -3.23 -12.12
N HIS A 192 46.27 -3.62 -10.95
CA HIS A 192 46.83 -3.25 -9.66
C HIS A 192 47.78 -4.37 -9.17
N PRO A 193 48.90 -4.06 -8.47
CA PRO A 193 49.87 -5.08 -8.02
C PRO A 193 49.31 -6.17 -7.10
N THR A 194 48.09 -5.99 -6.57
CA THR A 194 47.39 -7.02 -5.81
C THR A 194 46.81 -8.13 -6.66
N PHE A 195 46.67 -7.91 -7.98
CA PHE A 195 46.17 -8.90 -8.92
C PHE A 195 47.11 -10.09 -9.05
N ASP A 196 48.42 -9.87 -8.96
CA ASP A 196 49.41 -10.94 -9.16
C ASP A 196 49.27 -12.06 -8.12
N VAL A 197 48.77 -11.73 -6.92
CA VAL A 197 48.52 -12.70 -5.83
C VAL A 197 47.05 -13.13 -5.78
N MET A 198 46.13 -12.17 -5.69
CA MET A 198 44.71 -12.46 -5.45
C MET A 198 43.93 -12.74 -6.74
N GLY A 199 44.49 -12.43 -7.91
CA GLY A 199 43.88 -12.69 -9.21
C GLY A 199 42.53 -12.00 -9.38
N TYR A 200 41.60 -12.67 -10.06
CA TYR A 200 40.24 -12.13 -10.28
C TYR A 200 39.41 -11.94 -9.01
N CYS A 201 39.81 -12.56 -7.89
CA CYS A 201 39.07 -12.45 -6.64
C CYS A 201 39.12 -11.03 -6.09
N VAL A 202 40.29 -10.36 -6.11
CA VAL A 202 40.36 -8.95 -5.69
C VAL A 202 39.55 -8.04 -6.61
N CYS A 203 39.48 -8.33 -7.92
CA CYS A 203 38.67 -7.57 -8.87
C CYS A 203 37.18 -7.66 -8.54
N VAL A 204 36.67 -8.87 -8.28
CA VAL A 204 35.26 -9.09 -7.91
C VAL A 204 34.97 -8.49 -6.54
N ALA A 205 35.83 -8.70 -5.55
CA ALA A 205 35.63 -8.20 -4.20
C ALA A 205 35.61 -6.66 -4.16
N LYS A 206 36.46 -5.99 -4.93
CA LYS A 206 36.49 -4.52 -5.02
C LYS A 206 35.39 -3.95 -5.91
N GLY A 207 34.98 -4.67 -6.95
CA GLY A 207 33.78 -4.35 -7.72
C GLY A 207 32.52 -4.40 -6.85
N GLY A 208 32.34 -5.48 -6.09
CA GLY A 208 31.23 -5.65 -5.13
C GLY A 208 31.26 -4.61 -4.01
N ALA A 209 32.45 -4.24 -3.51
CA ALA A 209 32.59 -3.17 -2.53
C ALA A 209 32.09 -1.82 -3.07
N GLU A 210 32.41 -1.49 -4.32
CA GLU A 210 32.05 -0.20 -4.91
C GLU A 210 30.55 -0.08 -5.19
N THR A 211 29.93 -1.14 -5.72
CA THR A 211 28.48 -1.18 -5.86
C THR A 211 27.78 -1.14 -4.50
N THR A 212 28.35 -1.79 -3.47
CA THR A 212 27.82 -1.71 -2.10
C THR A 212 27.84 -0.27 -1.58
N LYS A 213 28.95 0.47 -1.72
CA LYS A 213 29.03 1.89 -1.29
C LYS A 213 27.98 2.75 -1.99
N PHE A 214 27.84 2.60 -3.32
CA PHE A 214 26.84 3.33 -4.08
C PHE A 214 25.41 3.04 -3.61
N ASN A 215 25.06 1.76 -3.45
CA ASN A 215 23.72 1.38 -3.00
C ASN A 215 23.47 1.77 -1.54
N MET A 216 24.48 1.68 -0.66
CA MET A 216 24.39 2.18 0.72
C MET A 216 24.25 3.71 0.78
N ALA A 217 24.78 4.46 -0.17
CA ALA A 217 24.45 5.89 -0.29
C ALA A 217 23.00 6.10 -0.78
N LEU A 218 22.64 5.40 -1.86
CA LEU A 218 21.36 5.57 -2.53
C LEU A 218 20.16 5.16 -1.68
N ILE A 219 20.28 4.13 -0.84
CA ILE A 219 19.16 3.56 -0.06
C ILE A 219 18.54 4.56 0.95
N LEU A 220 19.27 5.60 1.35
CA LEU A 220 18.80 6.67 2.23
C LEU A 220 17.90 7.69 1.51
N LEU A 221 18.14 7.94 0.22
CA LEU A 221 17.39 8.97 -0.52
C LEU A 221 15.88 8.65 -0.61
N PRO A 222 15.45 7.41 -0.90
CA PRO A 222 14.04 7.05 -0.96
C PRO A 222 13.27 7.22 0.36
N VAL A 223 13.96 7.23 1.51
CA VAL A 223 13.31 7.40 2.82
C VAL A 223 13.26 8.85 3.28
N CYS A 224 13.89 9.78 2.55
CA CYS A 224 13.82 11.23 2.77
C CYS A 224 12.55 11.83 2.15
N ARG A 225 11.40 11.57 2.79
CA ARG A 225 10.05 11.88 2.25
C ARG A 225 9.83 13.37 2.04
N ASN A 226 10.38 14.23 2.89
CA ASN A 226 10.22 15.67 2.74
C ASN A 226 10.97 16.15 1.49
N THR A 227 12.22 15.69 1.32
CA THR A 227 13.02 15.98 0.14
C THR A 227 12.37 15.46 -1.14
N LEU A 228 11.85 14.23 -1.14
CA LEU A 228 11.17 13.66 -2.31
C LEU A 228 9.88 14.40 -2.65
N THR A 229 9.12 14.82 -1.64
CA THR A 229 7.91 15.63 -1.84
C THR A 229 8.25 16.99 -2.42
N TRP A 230 9.31 17.62 -1.92
CA TRP A 230 9.84 18.87 -2.46
C TRP A 230 10.26 18.70 -3.92
N LEU A 231 11.08 17.69 -4.24
CA LEU A 231 11.50 17.39 -5.62
C LEU A 231 10.29 17.18 -6.54
N ARG A 232 9.32 16.36 -6.13
CA ARG A 232 8.11 16.07 -6.92
C ARG A 232 7.27 17.32 -7.20
N SER A 233 7.15 18.23 -6.23
CA SER A 233 6.23 19.38 -6.28
C SER A 233 6.83 20.67 -6.81
N ARG A 234 8.15 20.87 -6.64
CA ARG A 234 8.86 22.10 -6.99
C ARG A 234 9.74 21.98 -8.24
N THR A 235 9.96 20.77 -8.74
CA THR A 235 10.78 20.53 -9.93
C THR A 235 10.02 19.72 -10.97
N SER A 236 10.47 19.79 -12.22
CA SER A 236 9.95 18.98 -13.33
C SER A 236 10.40 17.51 -13.27
N LEU A 237 11.21 17.10 -12.28
CA LEU A 237 11.69 15.73 -12.13
C LEU A 237 10.57 14.70 -11.99
N GLY A 238 9.38 15.09 -11.50
CA GLY A 238 8.22 14.20 -11.44
C GLY A 238 7.72 13.71 -12.81
N ALA A 239 8.09 14.40 -13.89
CA ALA A 239 7.83 13.95 -15.25
C ALA A 239 8.62 12.68 -15.59
N ALA A 240 9.87 12.56 -15.13
CA ALA A 240 10.77 11.45 -15.45
C ALA A 240 10.91 10.40 -14.34
N VAL A 241 10.71 10.78 -13.07
CA VAL A 241 10.97 9.92 -11.91
C VAL A 241 9.68 9.60 -11.14
N PRO A 242 9.35 8.31 -10.92
CA PRO A 242 8.15 7.91 -10.19
C PRO A 242 8.36 8.01 -8.67
N PHE A 243 8.42 9.23 -8.13
CA PHE A 243 8.71 9.47 -6.70
C PHE A 243 7.74 8.78 -5.71
N ASN A 244 6.53 8.42 -6.15
CA ASN A 244 5.55 7.69 -5.33
C ASN A 244 5.96 6.23 -5.05
N ASP A 245 6.86 5.66 -5.86
CA ASP A 245 7.38 4.30 -5.69
C ASP A 245 8.67 4.24 -4.87
N ASN A 246 9.02 5.32 -4.16
CA ASN A 246 10.24 5.42 -3.37
C ASN A 246 10.49 4.21 -2.45
N ILE A 247 9.48 3.75 -1.71
CA ILE A 247 9.63 2.59 -0.81
C ILE A 247 9.79 1.27 -1.58
N ASN A 248 9.24 1.16 -2.78
CA ASN A 248 9.49 -0.02 -3.62
C ASN A 248 10.93 0.02 -4.16
N PHE A 249 11.40 1.19 -4.62
CA PHE A 249 12.78 1.39 -5.03
C PHE A 249 13.78 1.13 -3.89
N HIS A 250 13.49 1.57 -2.66
CA HIS A 250 14.30 1.27 -1.47
C HIS A 250 14.53 -0.25 -1.28
N LYS A 251 13.49 -1.09 -1.47
CA LYS A 251 13.62 -2.55 -1.37
C LYS A 251 14.48 -3.13 -2.49
N VAL A 252 14.39 -2.56 -3.69
CA VAL A 252 15.21 -3.01 -4.83
C VAL A 252 16.67 -2.65 -4.62
N VAL A 253 16.96 -1.43 -4.17
CA VAL A 253 18.32 -1.01 -3.78
C VAL A 253 18.86 -1.88 -2.64
N ALA A 254 18.03 -2.25 -1.67
CA ALA A 254 18.42 -3.23 -0.63
C ALA A 254 18.82 -4.59 -1.25
N GLY A 255 18.10 -5.07 -2.26
CA GLY A 255 18.54 -6.24 -3.04
C GLY A 255 19.93 -6.06 -3.66
N GLY A 256 20.20 -4.89 -4.24
CA GLY A 256 21.52 -4.54 -4.76
C GLY A 256 22.62 -4.50 -3.69
N VAL A 257 22.32 -3.97 -2.51
CA VAL A 257 23.23 -4.01 -1.34
C VAL A 257 23.56 -5.46 -0.98
N ALA A 258 22.55 -6.34 -0.88
CA ALA A 258 22.78 -7.75 -0.53
C ALA A 258 23.67 -8.46 -1.56
N VAL A 259 23.45 -8.23 -2.85
CA VAL A 259 24.31 -8.77 -3.93
C VAL A 259 25.73 -8.23 -3.83
N GLY A 260 25.90 -6.92 -3.64
CA GLY A 260 27.22 -6.31 -3.49
C GLY A 260 27.99 -6.83 -2.27
N VAL A 261 27.32 -6.95 -1.12
CA VAL A 261 27.89 -7.50 0.12
C VAL A 261 28.27 -8.97 -0.05
N ALA A 262 27.46 -9.77 -0.75
CA ALA A 262 27.80 -11.15 -1.03
C ALA A 262 29.04 -11.25 -1.94
N LEU A 263 29.06 -10.52 -3.05
CA LEU A 263 30.22 -10.48 -3.97
C LEU A 263 31.49 -9.99 -3.26
N HIS A 264 31.38 -9.02 -2.36
CA HIS A 264 32.50 -8.48 -1.60
C HIS A 264 32.98 -9.44 -0.49
N GLY A 265 32.09 -9.79 0.43
CA GLY A 265 32.40 -10.54 1.64
C GLY A 265 32.74 -12.00 1.36
N VAL A 266 31.95 -12.69 0.52
CA VAL A 266 32.22 -14.10 0.18
C VAL A 266 33.56 -14.20 -0.52
N THR A 267 33.82 -13.37 -1.52
CA THR A 267 35.10 -13.42 -2.26
C THR A 267 36.31 -13.13 -1.37
N HIS A 268 36.20 -12.18 -0.43
CA HIS A 268 37.27 -11.93 0.53
C HIS A 268 37.54 -13.16 1.42
N LEU A 269 36.49 -13.75 1.98
CA LEU A 269 36.59 -14.89 2.90
C LEU A 269 37.03 -16.19 2.21
N THR A 270 36.47 -16.49 1.03
CA THR A 270 36.67 -17.79 0.38
C THR A 270 37.77 -17.80 -0.67
N CYS A 271 38.25 -16.63 -1.13
CA CYS A 271 39.27 -16.58 -2.17
C CYS A 271 40.47 -15.68 -1.84
N ASP A 272 40.26 -14.40 -1.49
CA ASP A 272 41.38 -13.49 -1.27
C ASP A 272 42.23 -13.91 -0.07
N PHE A 273 41.62 -14.17 1.09
CA PHE A 273 42.36 -14.57 2.29
C PHE A 273 43.10 -15.91 2.09
N PRO A 274 42.47 -16.98 1.56
CA PRO A 274 43.21 -18.21 1.26
C PRO A 274 44.37 -17.99 0.28
N ARG A 275 44.21 -17.19 -0.77
CA ARG A 275 45.28 -16.93 -1.75
C ARG A 275 46.45 -16.17 -1.13
N LEU A 276 46.18 -15.19 -0.26
CA LEU A 276 47.21 -14.46 0.48
C LEU A 276 47.99 -15.37 1.44
N LEU A 277 47.32 -16.30 2.12
CA LEU A 277 47.97 -17.24 3.04
C LEU A 277 48.88 -18.24 2.32
N HIS A 278 48.44 -18.75 1.16
CA HIS A 278 49.18 -19.74 0.37
C HIS A 278 50.18 -19.13 -0.62
N ALA A 279 50.33 -17.81 -0.68
CA ALA A 279 51.31 -17.14 -1.54
C ALA A 279 52.74 -17.56 -1.15
N SER A 280 53.61 -17.80 -2.13
CA SER A 280 55.05 -17.94 -1.88
C SER A 280 55.64 -16.61 -1.38
N ASP A 281 56.82 -16.65 -0.77
CA ASP A 281 57.46 -15.43 -0.25
C ASP A 281 57.75 -14.41 -1.36
N GLU A 282 58.13 -14.88 -2.55
CA GLU A 282 58.30 -14.05 -3.75
C GLU A 282 56.98 -13.44 -4.22
N ALA A 283 55.89 -14.22 -4.27
CA ALA A 283 54.57 -13.72 -4.65
C ALA A 283 54.01 -12.73 -3.62
N TYR A 284 54.39 -12.85 -2.34
CA TYR A 284 53.96 -11.95 -1.27
C TYR A 284 54.71 -10.60 -1.26
N GLU A 285 55.83 -10.47 -1.96
CA GLU A 285 56.63 -9.24 -2.03
C GLU A 285 55.81 -7.96 -2.30
N PRO A 286 54.95 -7.90 -3.34
CA PRO A 286 54.11 -6.71 -3.58
C PRO A 286 53.10 -6.43 -2.46
N MET A 287 52.78 -7.42 -1.63
CA MET A 287 51.77 -7.34 -0.56
C MET A 287 52.34 -6.75 0.74
N LYS A 288 53.67 -6.74 0.90
CA LYS A 288 54.35 -6.22 2.09
C LYS A 288 53.96 -4.78 2.42
N ARG A 289 53.76 -3.94 1.40
CA ARG A 289 53.32 -2.54 1.56
C ARG A 289 51.93 -2.37 2.15
N TYR A 290 51.11 -3.42 2.12
CA TYR A 290 49.70 -3.39 2.56
C TYR A 290 49.49 -4.14 3.87
N PHE A 291 50.08 -5.34 3.96
CA PHE A 291 49.84 -6.31 5.03
C PHE A 291 51.01 -6.46 6.01
N GLY A 292 52.15 -5.79 5.75
CA GLY A 292 53.34 -5.83 6.60
C GLY A 292 54.46 -6.70 6.04
N GLN A 293 55.67 -6.55 6.61
CA GLN A 293 56.90 -7.19 6.11
C GLN A 293 56.87 -8.72 6.23
N THR A 294 56.31 -9.23 7.32
CA THR A 294 56.12 -10.66 7.54
C THR A 294 54.81 -11.12 6.90
N ARG A 295 54.78 -12.37 6.43
CA ARG A 295 53.54 -13.01 6.00
C ARG A 295 52.54 -13.05 7.13
N VAL A 296 51.27 -12.93 6.77
CA VAL A 296 50.15 -13.09 7.69
C VAL A 296 50.17 -14.50 8.30
N PRO A 297 50.04 -14.64 9.62
CA PRO A 297 50.30 -15.90 10.32
C PRO A 297 49.19 -16.94 10.13
N ASP A 298 47.93 -16.51 10.11
CA ASP A 298 46.78 -17.38 9.97
C ASP A 298 45.57 -16.63 9.38
N TYR A 299 44.51 -17.38 9.09
CA TYR A 299 43.24 -16.84 8.58
C TYR A 299 42.53 -15.90 9.58
N TRP A 300 42.66 -16.18 10.87
CA TRP A 300 42.01 -15.41 11.94
C TRP A 300 42.58 -14.01 12.08
N TRP A 301 43.82 -13.78 11.65
CA TRP A 301 44.41 -12.45 11.57
C TRP A 301 43.53 -11.49 10.74
N PHE A 302 43.00 -11.94 9.60
CA PHE A 302 42.10 -11.12 8.77
C PHE A 302 40.75 -10.87 9.44
N VAL A 303 40.17 -11.91 10.07
CA VAL A 303 38.84 -11.84 10.69
C VAL A 303 38.85 -11.00 11.97
N ARG A 304 39.93 -11.06 12.76
CA ARG A 304 40.13 -10.27 13.98
C ARG A 304 40.61 -8.83 13.69
N GLY A 305 41.11 -8.58 12.49
CA GLY A 305 41.43 -7.23 12.01
C GLY A 305 40.20 -6.32 12.00
N VAL A 306 40.43 -5.01 11.98
CA VAL A 306 39.35 -4.01 12.03
C VAL A 306 38.36 -4.22 10.88
N GLU A 307 38.86 -4.48 9.67
CA GLU A 307 38.02 -4.73 8.49
C GLU A 307 37.21 -6.02 8.61
N GLY A 308 37.79 -7.08 9.17
CA GLY A 308 37.12 -8.36 9.42
C GLY A 308 36.00 -8.23 10.44
N VAL A 309 36.29 -7.64 11.62
CA VAL A 309 35.31 -7.46 12.70
C VAL A 309 34.17 -6.56 12.26
N THR A 310 34.48 -5.40 11.64
CA THR A 310 33.44 -4.49 11.14
C THR A 310 32.61 -5.12 10.02
N GLY A 311 33.25 -5.88 9.10
CA GLY A 311 32.57 -6.60 8.03
C GLY A 311 31.59 -7.65 8.55
N VAL A 312 32.04 -8.51 9.46
CA VAL A 312 31.19 -9.56 10.07
C VAL A 312 30.06 -8.93 10.88
N LEU A 313 30.34 -7.89 11.68
CA LEU A 313 29.33 -7.16 12.44
C LEU A 313 28.24 -6.60 11.51
N MET A 314 28.63 -5.92 10.43
CA MET A 314 27.68 -5.40 9.45
C MET A 314 26.82 -6.51 8.84
N VAL A 315 27.42 -7.61 8.40
CA VAL A 315 26.70 -8.74 7.79
C VAL A 315 25.68 -9.34 8.77
N VAL A 316 26.06 -9.55 10.02
CA VAL A 316 25.16 -10.09 11.07
C VAL A 316 23.99 -9.15 11.32
N LEU A 317 24.25 -7.86 11.55
CA LEU A 317 23.19 -6.87 11.80
C LEU A 317 22.27 -6.71 10.58
N MET A 318 22.82 -6.74 9.38
CA MET A 318 22.04 -6.70 8.15
C MET A 318 21.19 -7.96 7.97
N ALA A 319 21.72 -9.15 8.27
CA ALA A 319 20.96 -10.40 8.19
C ALA A 319 19.73 -10.37 9.13
N VAL A 320 19.90 -9.86 10.35
CA VAL A 320 18.80 -9.63 11.30
C VAL A 320 17.78 -8.65 10.72
N ALA A 321 18.22 -7.48 10.25
CA ALA A 321 17.33 -6.46 9.69
C ALA A 321 16.57 -6.93 8.44
N TYR A 322 17.22 -7.67 7.53
CA TYR A 322 16.59 -8.20 6.31
C TYR A 322 15.55 -9.27 6.63
N THR A 323 15.87 -10.17 7.56
CA THR A 323 14.96 -11.24 8.00
C THR A 323 13.68 -10.63 8.58
N LEU A 324 13.82 -9.64 9.46
CA LEU A 324 12.69 -9.01 10.14
C LEU A 324 11.92 -8.03 9.23
N ALA A 325 12.57 -7.45 8.23
CA ALA A 325 11.91 -6.65 7.19
C ALA A 325 11.08 -7.47 6.20
N HIS A 326 11.32 -8.80 6.11
CA HIS A 326 10.60 -9.66 5.19
C HIS A 326 9.08 -9.66 5.49
N PRO A 327 8.18 -9.59 4.48
CA PRO A 327 6.74 -9.44 4.70
C PRO A 327 6.10 -10.49 5.61
N ARG A 328 6.64 -11.72 5.64
CA ARG A 328 6.15 -12.79 6.54
C ARG A 328 6.41 -12.47 8.02
N PHE A 329 7.60 -11.96 8.35
CA PHE A 329 7.97 -11.56 9.71
C PHE A 329 7.31 -10.24 10.10
N ARG A 330 7.44 -9.21 9.27
CA ARG A 330 6.88 -7.88 9.55
C ARG A 330 5.36 -7.88 9.72
N ARG A 331 4.62 -8.72 9.00
CA ARG A 331 3.15 -8.83 9.10
C ARG A 331 2.68 -9.92 10.08
N SER A 332 3.58 -10.51 10.87
CA SER A 332 3.29 -11.60 11.81
C SER A 332 2.46 -12.74 11.20
N LYS A 333 2.79 -13.13 9.96
CA LYS A 333 2.10 -14.22 9.24
C LYS A 333 2.70 -15.60 9.53
N LEU A 334 3.51 -15.73 10.58
CA LEU A 334 4.09 -17.00 10.99
C LEU A 334 3.04 -17.83 11.75
N GLY A 335 2.99 -19.13 11.46
CA GLY A 335 2.09 -20.06 12.15
C GLY A 335 2.31 -20.07 13.65
N ALA A 336 1.27 -20.36 14.43
CA ALA A 336 1.30 -20.30 15.89
C ALA A 336 2.38 -21.19 16.54
N GLY A 337 2.76 -22.29 15.90
CA GLY A 337 3.81 -23.21 16.37
C GLY A 337 5.26 -22.80 16.02
N ASN A 338 5.49 -21.69 15.32
CA ASN A 338 6.86 -21.29 14.96
C ASN A 338 7.51 -20.53 16.13
N PRO A 339 8.68 -20.96 16.66
CA PRO A 339 9.36 -20.29 17.77
C PRO A 339 9.76 -18.84 17.42
N LEU A 340 10.01 -18.55 16.15
CA LEU A 340 10.36 -17.22 15.66
C LEU A 340 9.16 -16.26 15.59
N LYS A 341 7.94 -16.72 15.86
CA LYS A 341 6.75 -15.84 15.90
C LYS A 341 6.89 -14.73 16.94
N ARG A 342 7.60 -14.97 18.04
CA ARG A 342 7.91 -13.94 19.05
C ARG A 342 8.77 -12.80 18.49
N LEU A 343 9.56 -13.08 17.46
CA LEU A 343 10.38 -12.10 16.74
C LEU A 343 9.65 -11.56 15.49
N SER A 344 8.32 -11.68 15.41
CA SER A 344 7.52 -11.18 14.30
C SER A 344 6.63 -10.01 14.75
N GLY A 345 6.34 -9.10 13.83
CA GLY A 345 5.58 -7.88 14.13
C GLY A 345 6.19 -6.64 13.50
N PHE A 346 5.43 -5.54 13.51
CA PHE A 346 5.93 -4.28 12.97
C PHE A 346 7.00 -3.68 13.87
N ASN A 347 6.89 -3.87 15.19
CA ASN A 347 7.85 -3.34 16.16
C ASN A 347 9.22 -3.97 16.02
N MET A 348 9.26 -5.29 15.92
CA MET A 348 10.51 -6.02 15.73
C MET A 348 11.19 -5.60 14.42
N PHE A 349 10.42 -5.41 13.34
CA PHE A 349 10.91 -4.78 12.12
C PHE A 349 11.47 -3.37 12.41
N TRP A 350 10.74 -2.50 13.10
CA TRP A 350 11.14 -1.12 13.30
C TRP A 350 12.46 -1.00 14.10
N TYR A 351 12.58 -1.71 15.23
CA TYR A 351 13.79 -1.69 16.07
C TYR A 351 14.99 -2.31 15.36
N SER A 352 14.81 -3.47 14.73
CA SER A 352 15.90 -4.10 13.97
C SER A 352 16.33 -3.26 12.78
N HIS A 353 15.40 -2.53 12.15
CA HIS A 353 15.77 -1.65 11.04
C HIS A 353 16.64 -0.49 11.51
N HIS A 354 16.45 0.05 12.73
CA HIS A 354 17.30 1.10 13.31
C HIS A 354 18.75 0.68 13.57
N LEU A 355 19.05 -0.62 13.56
CA LEU A 355 20.43 -1.13 13.54
C LEU A 355 21.24 -0.59 12.36
N PHE A 356 20.57 -0.02 11.32
CA PHE A 356 21.25 0.71 10.25
C PHE A 356 22.22 1.76 10.81
N VAL A 357 21.91 2.44 11.92
CA VAL A 357 22.81 3.45 12.50
C VAL A 357 24.17 2.83 12.84
N VAL A 358 24.17 1.68 13.51
CA VAL A 358 25.38 0.92 13.84
C VAL A 358 26.09 0.42 12.58
N VAL A 359 25.33 -0.06 11.58
CA VAL A 359 25.87 -0.51 10.29
C VAL A 359 26.58 0.63 9.56
N TYR A 360 26.05 1.85 9.52
CA TYR A 360 26.73 2.99 8.87
C TYR A 360 27.99 3.44 9.62
N VAL A 361 27.98 3.42 10.96
CA VAL A 361 29.19 3.69 11.75
C VAL A 361 30.26 2.64 11.43
N ALA A 362 29.89 1.36 11.45
CA ALA A 362 30.79 0.27 11.08
C ALA A 362 31.28 0.37 9.63
N LEU A 363 30.43 0.81 8.69
CA LEU A 363 30.79 1.02 7.28
C LEU A 363 31.82 2.14 7.12
N VAL A 364 31.70 3.23 7.88
CA VAL A 364 32.69 4.32 7.87
C VAL A 364 34.02 3.82 8.43
N VAL A 365 34.02 3.14 9.58
CA VAL A 365 35.25 2.57 10.17
C VAL A 365 35.89 1.58 9.20
N HIS A 366 35.11 0.67 8.64
CA HIS A 366 35.55 -0.30 7.63
C HIS A 366 36.15 0.39 6.39
N GLY A 367 35.57 1.52 5.97
CA GLY A 367 36.02 2.29 4.80
C GLY A 367 37.26 3.17 5.05
N VAL A 368 37.55 3.52 6.30
CA VAL A 368 38.71 4.36 6.68
C VAL A 368 39.92 3.50 7.01
N CYS A 369 39.73 2.36 7.66
CA CYS A 369 40.81 1.48 8.12
C CYS A 369 41.35 0.51 7.05
N LEU A 370 41.13 0.77 5.76
CA LEU A 370 41.44 -0.18 4.67
C LEU A 370 42.94 -0.57 4.55
N TYR A 371 43.21 -1.87 4.40
CA TYR A 371 44.54 -2.41 4.07
C TYR A 371 45.24 -1.75 2.87
N ILE A 372 44.52 -1.57 1.74
CA ILE A 372 45.12 -1.20 0.45
C ILE A 372 45.22 0.33 0.25
N ASN A 373 44.17 1.08 0.62
CA ASN A 373 44.10 2.52 0.37
C ASN A 373 44.02 3.29 1.70
N ARG A 374 45.19 3.64 2.25
CA ARG A 374 45.30 4.36 3.53
C ARG A 374 45.20 5.89 3.39
N THR A 375 45.35 6.43 2.18
CA THR A 375 45.25 7.88 1.93
C THR A 375 43.79 8.33 1.83
N TRP A 376 43.36 9.24 2.71
CA TRP A 376 41.96 9.64 2.88
C TRP A 376 41.24 10.10 1.59
N TYR A 377 41.90 10.88 0.73
CA TYR A 377 41.30 11.38 -0.52
C TYR A 377 41.17 10.31 -1.62
N LYS A 378 41.81 9.14 -1.47
CA LYS A 378 41.62 7.98 -2.36
C LYS A 378 40.53 7.02 -1.86
N GLN A 379 40.00 7.26 -0.66
CA GLN A 379 38.93 6.45 -0.08
C GLN A 379 37.58 6.94 -0.59
N THR A 380 36.93 6.13 -1.42
CA THR A 380 35.65 6.52 -2.02
C THR A 380 34.48 6.45 -1.04
N THR A 381 34.60 5.76 0.10
CA THR A 381 33.50 5.53 1.04
C THR A 381 32.88 6.82 1.56
N TRP A 382 33.68 7.75 2.10
CA TRP A 382 33.15 9.02 2.63
C TRP A 382 32.58 9.90 1.51
N MET A 383 33.13 9.82 0.30
CA MET A 383 32.67 10.59 -0.86
C MET A 383 31.23 10.21 -1.26
N TYR A 384 30.92 8.90 -1.26
CA TYR A 384 29.54 8.44 -1.51
C TYR A 384 28.60 8.81 -0.35
N LEU A 385 29.06 8.64 0.89
CA LEU A 385 28.17 8.71 2.05
C LEU A 385 27.88 10.15 2.52
N ALA A 386 28.79 11.11 2.29
CA ALA A 386 28.68 12.45 2.86
C ALA A 386 27.34 13.12 2.55
N VAL A 387 26.97 13.25 1.26
CA VAL A 387 25.75 13.96 0.86
C VAL A 387 24.48 13.23 1.32
N PRO A 388 24.28 11.92 1.07
CA PRO A 388 23.04 11.24 1.47
C PRO A 388 22.85 11.15 2.99
N VAL A 389 23.94 10.94 3.75
CA VAL A 389 23.86 10.89 5.22
C VAL A 389 23.53 12.27 5.80
N LEU A 390 24.17 13.33 5.32
CA LEU A 390 23.85 14.70 5.76
C LEU A 390 22.42 15.10 5.40
N LEU A 391 21.96 14.74 4.21
CA LEU A 391 20.58 15.00 3.78
C LEU A 391 19.56 14.24 4.64
N TYR A 392 19.82 12.96 4.91
CA TYR A 392 18.98 12.15 5.80
C TYR A 392 18.96 12.71 7.22
N ALA A 393 20.13 12.99 7.80
CA ALA A 393 20.26 13.57 9.13
C ALA A 393 19.57 14.94 9.23
N GLY A 394 19.74 15.80 8.21
CA GLY A 394 19.06 17.08 8.10
C GLY A 394 17.54 16.95 8.06
N GLU A 395 16.99 16.02 7.28
CA GLU A 395 15.54 15.78 7.29
C GLU A 395 15.04 15.29 8.65
N ARG A 396 15.79 14.42 9.33
CA ARG A 396 15.46 13.94 10.67
C ARG A 396 15.53 15.06 11.71
N LEU A 397 16.55 15.91 11.63
CA LEU A 397 16.70 17.07 12.50
C LEU A 397 15.58 18.09 12.27
N LEU A 398 15.27 18.44 11.02
CA LEU A 398 14.15 19.32 10.68
C LEU A 398 12.81 18.77 11.18
N ARG A 399 12.62 17.45 11.13
CA ARG A 399 11.44 16.80 11.71
C ARG A 399 11.43 16.94 13.23
N ALA A 400 12.55 16.70 13.90
CA ALA A 400 12.68 16.83 15.35
C ALA A 400 12.44 18.27 15.83
N LEU A 401 12.95 19.26 15.10
CA LEU A 401 12.73 20.69 15.37
C LEU A 401 11.29 21.12 15.10
N ARG A 402 10.63 20.54 14.08
CA ARG A 402 9.19 20.80 13.82
C ARG A 402 8.26 20.06 14.77
N SER A 403 8.71 18.98 15.40
CA SER A 403 7.95 18.26 16.42
C SER A 403 7.92 18.96 17.79
N HIS A 404 8.26 20.26 17.85
CA HIS A 404 8.21 21.10 19.05
C HIS A 404 6.81 21.27 19.68
N GLY A 405 5.81 20.49 19.25
CA GLY A 405 4.58 20.26 19.99
C GLY A 405 4.16 18.80 19.84
N LEU A 406 4.53 17.95 20.80
CA LEU A 406 3.73 16.74 21.08
C LEU A 406 2.38 17.25 21.60
N THR A 407 1.47 17.56 20.68
CA THR A 407 0.16 18.06 21.07
C THR A 407 -0.73 16.87 21.42
N THR A 408 -1.08 16.76 22.69
CA THR A 408 -2.11 15.84 23.13
C THR A 408 -3.45 16.28 22.56
N VAL A 409 -4.12 15.39 21.83
CA VAL A 409 -5.45 15.63 21.27
C VAL A 409 -6.49 14.82 22.04
N ARG A 410 -7.67 15.40 22.23
CA ARG A 410 -8.79 14.69 22.83
C ARG A 410 -9.51 13.87 21.77
N ILE A 411 -9.79 12.61 22.06
CA ILE A 411 -10.63 11.77 21.20
C ILE A 411 -12.08 12.16 21.45
N GLU A 412 -12.78 12.57 20.40
CA GLU A 412 -14.18 13.04 20.47
C GLU A 412 -15.15 11.92 20.13
N LYS A 413 -14.81 11.11 19.11
CA LYS A 413 -15.66 10.02 18.64
C LYS A 413 -14.84 8.87 18.09
N VAL A 414 -15.31 7.66 18.35
CA VAL A 414 -14.75 6.42 17.82
C VAL A 414 -15.85 5.57 17.20
N ALA A 415 -15.60 5.05 16.01
CA ALA A 415 -16.51 4.14 15.32
C ALA A 415 -15.74 2.92 14.79
N VAL A 416 -16.20 1.72 15.12
CA VAL A 416 -15.64 0.47 14.61
C VAL A 416 -16.50 -0.06 13.48
N TYR A 417 -15.92 -0.24 12.30
CA TYR A 417 -16.60 -0.69 11.09
C TYR A 417 -16.43 -2.21 10.86
N PRO A 418 -17.45 -2.88 10.29
CA PRO A 418 -17.27 -4.23 9.74
C PRO A 418 -16.22 -4.19 8.63
N GLY A 419 -15.24 -5.10 8.67
CA GLY A 419 -14.07 -5.10 7.76
C GLY A 419 -12.73 -4.71 8.38
N ASN A 420 -12.58 -4.79 9.72
CA ASN A 420 -11.34 -4.52 10.45
C ASN A 420 -10.82 -3.08 10.27
N VAL A 421 -11.73 -2.09 10.33
CA VAL A 421 -11.40 -0.66 10.26
C VAL A 421 -11.96 0.06 11.48
N ILE A 422 -11.18 0.98 12.03
CA ILE A 422 -11.60 1.88 13.11
C ILE A 422 -11.45 3.33 12.64
N ALA A 423 -12.49 4.14 12.82
CA ALA A 423 -12.42 5.59 12.62
C ALA A 423 -12.28 6.28 13.97
N ILE A 424 -11.33 7.20 14.03
CA ILE A 424 -11.06 8.05 15.18
C ILE A 424 -11.29 9.49 14.76
N HIS A 425 -12.12 10.19 15.52
CA HIS A 425 -12.34 11.62 15.44
C HIS A 425 -11.72 12.25 16.69
N MET A 426 -10.90 13.28 16.50
CA MET A 426 -10.15 13.94 17.55
C MET A 426 -10.20 15.46 17.38
N SER A 427 -10.02 16.17 18.47
CA SER A 427 -9.99 17.63 18.51
C SER A 427 -8.86 18.17 17.61
N LYS A 428 -9.13 19.19 16.80
CA LYS A 428 -8.12 19.88 15.99
C LYS A 428 -7.31 20.85 16.85
N PRO A 429 -5.97 20.72 16.94
CA PRO A 429 -5.16 21.67 17.70
C PRO A 429 -5.26 23.10 17.17
N HIS A 430 -5.17 24.08 18.07
CA HIS A 430 -5.22 25.48 17.68
C HIS A 430 -4.07 25.83 16.72
N GLY A 431 -4.40 26.46 15.59
CA GLY A 431 -3.44 26.81 14.55
C GLY A 431 -2.99 25.65 13.66
N PHE A 432 -3.55 24.44 13.82
CA PHE A 432 -3.19 23.29 12.98
C PHE A 432 -3.74 23.44 11.55
N ARG A 433 -2.83 23.66 10.60
CA ARG A 433 -3.15 23.80 9.17
C ARG A 433 -2.58 22.62 8.39
N TYR A 434 -3.41 22.00 7.56
CA TYR A 434 -3.02 20.89 6.69
C TYR A 434 -3.71 20.98 5.32
N ARG A 435 -3.23 20.16 4.37
CA ARG A 435 -3.82 20.00 3.03
C ARG A 435 -4.38 18.58 2.87
N SER A 436 -5.40 18.43 2.03
CA SER A 436 -5.99 17.12 1.72
C SER A 436 -4.93 16.12 1.27
N GLY A 437 -5.02 14.89 1.80
CA GLY A 437 -4.06 13.82 1.53
C GLY A 437 -2.77 13.85 2.36
N GLN A 438 -2.58 14.85 3.24
CA GLN A 438 -1.52 14.79 4.25
C GLN A 438 -1.82 13.75 5.33
N TYR A 439 -0.80 13.39 6.10
CA TYR A 439 -0.86 12.38 7.14
C TYR A 439 -0.25 12.92 8.44
N ILE A 440 -0.70 12.39 9.57
CA ILE A 440 -0.19 12.68 10.91
C ILE A 440 0.51 11.45 11.48
N TYR A 441 1.41 11.65 12.45
CA TYR A 441 1.93 10.57 13.29
C TYR A 441 1.15 10.55 14.59
N VAL A 442 0.72 9.35 14.98
CA VAL A 442 -0.09 9.13 16.18
C VAL A 442 0.65 8.19 17.11
N ASN A 443 0.71 8.56 18.37
CA ASN A 443 1.13 7.72 19.48
C ASN A 443 -0.06 7.50 20.41
N CYS A 444 -0.21 6.29 20.93
CA CYS A 444 -1.21 5.95 21.92
C CYS A 444 -0.49 5.23 23.06
N GLY A 445 -0.30 5.95 24.18
CA GLY A 445 0.45 5.45 25.34
C GLY A 445 -0.05 4.11 25.86
N GLU A 446 -1.37 3.90 25.87
CA GLU A 446 -2.03 2.66 26.28
C GLU A 446 -1.69 1.45 25.39
N VAL A 447 -1.36 1.67 24.11
CA VAL A 447 -0.92 0.59 23.22
C VAL A 447 0.58 0.39 23.31
N SER A 448 1.33 1.49 23.21
CA SER A 448 2.78 1.52 23.30
C SER A 448 3.30 2.96 23.50
N PRO A 449 4.04 3.23 24.59
CA PRO A 449 4.44 4.58 24.97
C PRO A 449 5.40 5.25 23.97
N PHE A 450 6.17 4.49 23.20
CA PHE A 450 7.22 5.05 22.34
C PHE A 450 6.94 4.90 20.83
N GLU A 451 5.80 4.31 20.45
CA GLU A 451 5.52 4.03 19.04
C GLU A 451 4.71 5.11 18.36
N TRP A 452 5.21 5.59 17.21
CA TRP A 452 4.55 6.58 16.37
C TRP A 452 4.19 5.97 15.02
N HIS A 453 2.90 5.97 14.70
CA HIS A 453 2.39 5.38 13.45
C HIS A 453 1.81 6.45 12.53
N PRO A 454 2.16 6.48 11.23
CA PRO A 454 1.63 7.45 10.30
C PRO A 454 0.24 7.04 9.78
N PHE A 455 -0.73 7.95 9.85
CA PHE A 455 -2.08 7.78 9.31
C PHE A 455 -2.51 8.99 8.48
N THR A 456 -3.10 8.74 7.31
CA THR A 456 -3.66 9.79 6.45
C THR A 456 -4.85 10.45 7.12
N ILE A 457 -4.91 11.78 7.07
CA ILE A 457 -6.05 12.55 7.57
C ILE A 457 -7.21 12.35 6.60
N THR A 458 -8.36 11.90 7.12
CA THR A 458 -9.57 11.65 6.33
C THR A 458 -10.59 12.78 6.41
N SER A 459 -10.44 13.72 7.35
CA SER A 459 -11.25 14.95 7.40
C SER A 459 -10.78 15.98 6.37
N ALA A 460 -11.63 16.95 6.07
CA ALA A 460 -11.32 18.06 5.19
C ALA A 460 -10.58 19.17 5.96
N PRO A 461 -9.66 19.94 5.32
CA PRO A 461 -8.93 21.02 5.99
C PRO A 461 -9.78 22.07 6.71
N GLY A 462 -11.02 22.28 6.23
CA GLY A 462 -12.00 23.19 6.80
C GLY A 462 -12.77 22.62 8.00
N ASP A 463 -12.71 21.32 8.28
CA ASP A 463 -13.41 20.71 9.41
C ASP A 463 -12.78 21.16 10.74
N ASP A 464 -13.61 21.32 11.76
CA ASP A 464 -13.19 21.68 13.13
C ASP A 464 -12.60 20.50 13.92
N TYR A 465 -12.65 19.31 13.34
CA TYR A 465 -12.10 18.08 13.90
C TYR A 465 -11.08 17.43 12.95
N LEU A 466 -10.25 16.56 13.49
CA LEU A 466 -9.38 15.69 12.72
C LEU A 466 -9.94 14.27 12.74
N SER A 467 -10.04 13.62 11.58
CA SER A 467 -10.41 12.21 11.51
C SER A 467 -9.36 11.37 10.80
N MET A 468 -9.27 10.10 11.18
CA MET A 468 -8.46 9.10 10.51
C MET A 468 -9.15 7.74 10.50
N HIS A 469 -8.97 6.99 9.42
CA HIS A 469 -9.48 5.63 9.26
C HIS A 469 -8.32 4.64 9.27
N ILE A 470 -8.24 3.83 10.32
CA ILE A 470 -7.14 2.89 10.55
C ILE A 470 -7.63 1.48 10.21
N ARG A 471 -6.99 0.86 9.23
CA ARG A 471 -7.20 -0.57 8.92
C ARG A 471 -6.28 -1.42 9.80
N CYS A 472 -6.85 -2.39 10.53
CA CYS A 472 -6.08 -3.29 11.39
C CYS A 472 -5.29 -4.29 10.55
N ARG A 473 -3.97 -4.05 10.41
CA ARG A 473 -3.06 -4.87 9.60
C ARG A 473 -1.79 -5.32 10.32
N GLY A 474 -1.54 -4.79 11.51
CA GLY A 474 -0.39 -5.12 12.34
C GLY A 474 -0.77 -5.29 13.81
N ASP A 475 0.21 -5.71 14.60
CA ASP A 475 0.20 -5.80 16.06
C ASP A 475 -0.34 -4.53 16.72
N TRP A 476 0.28 -3.37 16.46
CA TRP A 476 -0.14 -2.10 17.06
C TRP A 476 -1.58 -1.74 16.70
N THR A 477 -1.94 -1.78 15.41
CA THR A 477 -3.30 -1.43 14.96
C THR A 477 -4.38 -2.39 15.46
N SER A 478 -4.02 -3.64 15.76
CA SER A 478 -4.95 -4.64 16.29
C SER A 478 -5.18 -4.42 17.78
N ARG A 479 -4.12 -4.13 18.55
CA ARG A 479 -4.23 -3.72 19.96
C ARG A 479 -4.97 -2.40 20.11
N PHE A 480 -4.65 -1.41 19.29
CA PHE A 480 -5.34 -0.13 19.24
C PHE A 480 -6.85 -0.33 19.07
N ARG A 481 -7.27 -1.13 18.09
CA ARG A 481 -8.69 -1.47 17.93
C ARG A 481 -9.25 -2.23 19.13
N ALA A 482 -8.53 -3.19 19.70
CA ALA A 482 -9.01 -3.97 20.84
C ALA A 482 -9.35 -3.07 22.04
N ILE A 483 -8.49 -2.10 22.36
CA ILE A 483 -8.72 -1.13 23.44
C ILE A 483 -9.99 -0.33 23.17
N PHE A 484 -10.11 0.28 21.99
CA PHE A 484 -11.28 1.10 21.69
C PHE A 484 -12.57 0.31 21.51
N SER A 485 -12.49 -0.95 21.07
CA SER A 485 -13.67 -1.82 20.94
C SER A 485 -14.28 -2.17 22.29
N GLN A 486 -13.49 -2.20 23.37
CA GLN A 486 -14.01 -2.41 24.74
C GLN A 486 -14.83 -1.22 25.25
N ILE A 487 -14.54 -0.02 24.74
CA ILE A 487 -15.18 1.24 25.17
C ILE A 487 -16.40 1.57 24.28
N CYS A 488 -16.41 1.09 23.04
CA CYS A 488 -17.55 1.26 22.14
C CYS A 488 -18.76 0.43 22.60
N ARG A 489 -19.91 1.09 22.75
CA ARG A 489 -21.18 0.42 23.07
C ARG A 489 -21.89 0.00 21.79
N PRO A 490 -22.71 -1.08 21.82
CA PRO A 490 -23.67 -1.34 20.76
C PRO A 490 -24.65 -0.17 20.64
N PRO A 491 -25.16 0.12 19.44
CA PRO A 491 -26.06 1.24 19.25
C PRO A 491 -27.37 1.05 20.06
N LEU A 492 -27.92 2.16 20.55
CA LEU A 492 -29.27 2.20 21.11
C LEU A 492 -30.29 1.82 20.03
N ALA A 493 -31.38 1.15 20.42
CA ALA A 493 -32.43 0.72 19.52
C ALA A 493 -32.90 1.88 18.61
N GLY A 494 -32.79 1.70 17.29
CA GLY A 494 -33.14 2.72 16.29
C GLY A 494 -31.97 3.49 15.66
N GLN A 495 -30.71 3.28 16.09
CA GLN A 495 -29.52 3.83 15.40
C GLN A 495 -28.62 2.72 14.81
N SER A 496 -28.02 2.99 13.65
CA SER A 496 -27.25 2.04 12.83
C SER A 496 -26.28 1.13 13.60
N GLY A 497 -26.21 -0.16 13.22
CA GLY A 497 -25.42 -1.29 13.75
C GLY A 497 -23.89 -1.16 13.88
N LEU A 498 -23.35 0.01 14.19
CA LEU A 498 -21.92 0.26 14.39
C LEU A 498 -21.62 0.42 15.88
N LEU A 499 -20.58 -0.26 16.36
CA LEU A 499 -20.01 -0.02 17.68
C LEU A 499 -19.41 1.39 17.71
N ARG A 500 -19.97 2.27 18.55
CA ARG A 500 -19.56 3.67 18.65
C ARG A 500 -19.32 4.06 20.11
N ALA A 501 -18.38 4.99 20.31
CA ALA A 501 -18.25 5.74 21.54
C ALA A 501 -18.16 7.23 21.17
N ASP A 502 -19.16 8.00 21.59
CA ASP A 502 -19.15 9.46 21.52
C ASP A 502 -18.73 9.97 22.91
N PHE A 503 -17.57 10.62 23.00
CA PHE A 503 -16.99 11.06 24.28
C PHE A 503 -17.41 12.48 24.66
N THR A 504 -18.13 13.18 23.79
CA THR A 504 -18.74 14.49 24.08
C THR A 504 -19.86 14.40 25.12
N SER A 505 -20.59 13.29 25.20
CA SER A 505 -21.72 13.11 26.14
C SER A 505 -21.31 12.60 27.53
N MET A 506 -20.09 12.06 27.71
CA MET A 506 -19.64 11.57 29.02
C MET A 506 -19.23 12.70 29.99
N VAL A 507 -18.96 13.91 29.48
CA VAL A 507 -18.66 15.07 30.34
C VAL A 507 -19.96 15.68 30.90
N GLU A 508 -21.06 15.65 30.14
CA GLU A 508 -22.35 16.17 30.63
C GLU A 508 -23.00 15.26 31.69
N HIS A 509 -22.80 13.94 31.61
CA HIS A 509 -23.37 13.04 32.62
C HIS A 509 -22.67 13.09 34.00
N ASN A 510 -21.40 13.50 34.07
CA ASN A 510 -20.71 13.71 35.35
C ASN A 510 -20.88 15.12 35.93
N ALA A 511 -21.49 16.06 35.18
CA ALA A 511 -21.82 17.40 35.69
C ALA A 511 -23.20 17.46 36.38
N ASN A 512 -24.04 16.44 36.20
CA ASN A 512 -25.38 16.35 36.80
C ASN A 512 -25.51 15.34 37.96
N ALA A 513 -24.39 14.79 38.43
CA ALA A 513 -24.33 14.06 39.70
C ALA A 513 -23.56 14.93 40.71
N LYS A 514 -24.30 15.72 41.48
CA LYS A 514 -23.82 16.30 42.74
C LYS A 514 -23.61 15.19 43.77
#